data_AF-A0A438ITW8-F1
#
_entry.id   AF-A0A438ITW8-F1
#
_cell.length_a   1.000
_cell.length_b   1.000
_cell.length_c   1.000
_cell.angle_alpha   90.00
_cell.angle_beta   90.00
_cell.angle_gamma   90.00
#
_symmetry.space_group_name_H-M   'P 1'
#
loop_
_entity.id
_entity.type
_entity.pdbx_description
1 polymer ?
#
loop_
_entity_poly.entity_id
_entity_poly.type
_entity_poly.pdbx_seq_one_letter_code
_entity_poly.pdbx_strand_id
1 'polypeptide(L)'
;MNEEQRSLLLKTSSRFPPPQALLWHCWVQSGRVDLESTVYRVGILAALRSLKTKSVIGLMITASHNKVSDNGVKIADPSGGMLTQNWEPFADALANASDPEDLVRVAFHLSLYLGVFDW
;
A
#
# COMPACT_ATOMS: atom_id res chain seq x y z
N MET A 1 -16.71 -2.26 6.76
CA MET A 1 -15.89 -1.18 7.34
C MET A 1 -16.86 -0.25 8.02
N ASN A 2 -16.61 0.18 9.25
CA ASN A 2 -17.57 1.09 9.90
C ASN A 2 -17.49 2.51 9.29
N GLU A 3 -18.50 3.35 9.56
CA GLU A 3 -18.57 4.70 8.98
C GLU A 3 -17.40 5.59 9.40
N GLU A 4 -16.92 5.44 10.64
CA GLU A 4 -15.78 6.20 11.16
C GLU A 4 -14.49 5.86 10.42
N GLN A 5 -14.18 4.58 10.24
CA GLN A 5 -13.03 4.10 9.47
C GLN A 5 -13.09 4.58 8.02
N ARG A 6 -14.27 4.51 7.40
CA ARG A 6 -14.50 4.99 6.02
C ARG A 6 -14.24 6.49 5.93
N SER A 7 -14.84 7.27 6.82
CA SER A 7 -14.70 8.73 6.87
C SER A 7 -13.24 9.14 7.08
N LEU A 8 -12.55 8.47 8.01
CA LEU A 8 -11.13 8.72 8.27
C LEU A 8 -10.29 8.43 7.03
N LEU A 9 -10.46 7.26 6.40
CA LEU A 9 -9.69 6.87 5.22
C LEU A 9 -9.92 7.79 4.03
N LEU A 10 -11.17 8.25 3.79
CA LEU A 10 -11.49 9.25 2.76
C LEU A 10 -10.80 10.59 3.05
N LYS A 11 -10.88 11.05 4.29
CA LYS A 11 -10.24 12.30 4.71
C LYS A 11 -8.73 12.22 4.55
N THR A 12 -8.09 11.12 4.92
CA THR A 12 -6.63 10.98 4.80
C THR A 12 -6.18 10.74 3.37
N SER A 13 -6.92 9.96 2.56
CA SER A 13 -6.54 9.68 1.16
C SER A 13 -6.63 10.91 0.26
N SER A 14 -7.54 11.85 0.54
CA SER A 14 -7.61 13.12 -0.21
C SER A 14 -6.34 13.98 -0.12
N ARG A 15 -5.47 13.73 0.87
CA ARG A 15 -4.16 14.38 1.00
C ARG A 15 -3.09 13.79 0.08
N PHE A 16 -3.36 12.62 -0.50
CA PHE A 16 -2.41 11.79 -1.21
C PHE A 16 -3.01 11.34 -2.57
N PRO A 17 -3.09 12.27 -3.55
CA PRO A 17 -3.67 11.98 -4.86
C PRO A 17 -2.95 10.83 -5.57
N PRO A 18 -3.60 10.15 -6.53
CA PRO A 18 -2.97 9.04 -7.23
C PRO A 18 -1.67 9.47 -7.91
N PRO A 19 -0.60 8.67 -7.78
CA PRO A 19 0.65 8.94 -8.45
C PRO A 19 0.51 8.74 -9.97
N GLN A 20 1.19 9.56 -10.78
CA GLN A 20 1.18 9.42 -12.24
C GLN A 20 1.88 8.11 -12.63
N ALA A 21 1.08 7.09 -12.98
CA ALA A 21 1.48 5.78 -13.51
C ALA A 21 2.65 5.12 -12.75
N LEU A 22 2.32 4.30 -11.74
CA LEU A 22 3.31 3.36 -11.17
C LEU A 22 3.33 2.05 -11.91
N LEU A 23 4.52 1.60 -12.26
CA LEU A 23 4.83 0.19 -12.41
C LEU A 23 5.13 -0.35 -11.01
N TRP A 24 4.29 -1.25 -10.48
CA TRP A 24 4.65 -1.98 -9.27
C TRP A 24 5.45 -3.21 -9.65
N HIS A 25 6.64 -3.25 -9.10
CA HIS A 25 7.31 -4.50 -8.79
C HIS A 25 7.42 -4.56 -7.27
N CYS A 26 7.77 -5.72 -6.69
CA CYS A 26 8.14 -5.88 -5.27
C CYS A 26 9.17 -4.85 -4.71
N TRP A 27 9.62 -3.92 -5.54
CA TRP A 27 10.34 -2.70 -5.21
C TRP A 27 9.66 -1.49 -5.87
N VAL A 28 9.17 -0.53 -5.08
CA VAL A 28 8.89 0.80 -5.64
C VAL A 28 10.20 1.58 -5.66
N GLN A 29 10.87 1.58 -6.80
CA GLN A 29 11.94 2.53 -7.10
C GLN A 29 11.42 3.52 -8.14
N SER A 30 11.44 4.81 -7.82
CA SER A 30 11.45 5.78 -8.91
C SER A 30 11.94 7.13 -8.44
N GLY A 31 12.92 7.66 -9.19
CA GLY A 31 13.41 9.03 -9.06
C GLY A 31 12.44 10.11 -9.51
N ARG A 32 11.14 9.81 -9.71
CA ARG A 32 10.06 10.77 -10.02
C ARG A 32 8.66 10.32 -9.58
N VAL A 33 8.54 9.41 -8.60
CA VAL A 33 7.22 9.02 -8.08
C VAL A 33 6.86 9.91 -6.89
N ASP A 34 5.59 10.28 -6.79
CA ASP A 34 5.02 10.84 -5.57
C ASP A 34 5.12 9.79 -4.45
N LEU A 35 6.21 9.91 -3.68
CA LEU A 35 6.55 9.00 -2.61
C LEU A 35 5.50 9.05 -1.49
N GLU A 36 4.89 10.21 -1.25
CA GLU A 36 3.89 10.36 -0.19
C GLU A 36 2.66 9.51 -0.51
N SER A 37 2.14 9.62 -1.73
CA SER A 37 1.01 8.80 -2.17
C SER A 37 1.33 7.31 -2.22
N THR A 38 2.54 6.98 -2.68
CA THR A 38 3.02 5.60 -2.71
C THR A 38 3.08 5.01 -1.30
N VAL A 39 3.73 5.69 -0.36
CA VAL A 39 3.89 5.21 1.02
C VAL A 39 2.55 5.11 1.72
N TYR A 40 1.61 6.04 1.45
CA TYR A 40 0.25 5.94 1.97
C TYR A 40 -0.46 4.66 1.51
N ARG A 41 -0.41 4.34 0.22
CA ARG A 41 -1.00 3.12 -0.36
C ARG A 41 -0.31 1.85 0.14
N VAL A 42 1.02 1.89 0.27
CA VAL A 42 1.80 0.79 0.88
C VAL A 42 1.44 0.58 2.35
N GLY A 43 1.16 1.64 3.10
CA GLY A 43 0.70 1.54 4.48
C GLY A 43 -0.61 0.75 4.58
N ILE A 44 -1.57 1.01 3.68
CA ILE A 44 -2.82 0.25 3.59
C ILE A 44 -2.53 -1.24 3.27
N LEU A 45 -1.68 -1.50 2.27
CA LEU A 45 -1.29 -2.87 1.90
C LEU A 45 -0.64 -3.62 3.07
N ALA A 46 0.29 -2.97 3.78
CA ALA A 46 0.98 -3.55 4.92
C ALA A 46 0.03 -3.83 6.09
N ALA A 47 -0.95 -2.96 6.33
CA ALA A 47 -2.01 -3.19 7.32
C ALA A 47 -2.86 -4.42 6.95
N LEU A 48 -3.31 -4.54 5.69
CA LEU A 48 -4.03 -5.71 5.21
C LEU A 48 -3.18 -6.99 5.33
N ARG A 49 -1.88 -6.90 5.03
CA ARG A 49 -0.94 -8.03 5.15
C ARG A 49 -0.76 -8.46 6.60
N SER A 50 -0.63 -7.52 7.51
CA SER A 50 -0.55 -7.77 8.95
C SER A 50 -1.79 -8.48 9.46
N LEU A 51 -2.99 -8.00 9.09
CA LEU A 51 -4.25 -8.66 9.45
C LEU A 51 -4.34 -10.08 8.88
N LYS A 52 -3.96 -10.28 7.61
CA LYS A 52 -4.02 -11.61 6.98
C LYS A 52 -3.07 -12.62 7.59
N THR A 53 -1.87 -12.18 7.97
CA THR A 53 -0.81 -13.03 8.52
C THR A 53 -0.84 -13.11 10.05
N LYS A 54 -1.67 -12.27 10.70
CA LYS A 54 -1.72 -12.09 12.16
C LYS A 54 -0.32 -11.86 12.75
N SER A 55 0.49 -11.07 12.04
CA SER A 55 1.94 -10.92 12.30
C SER A 55 2.41 -9.50 12.00
N VAL A 56 3.54 -9.11 12.56
CA VAL A 56 4.18 -7.82 12.27
C VAL A 56 4.70 -7.80 10.84
N ILE A 57 4.44 -6.69 10.13
CA ILE A 57 4.94 -6.43 8.78
C ILE A 57 5.90 -5.24 8.84
N GLY A 58 7.09 -5.43 8.28
CA GLY A 58 8.12 -4.39 8.23
C GLY A 58 7.93 -3.47 7.04
N LEU A 59 8.24 -2.19 7.22
CA LEU A 59 8.38 -1.22 6.15
C LEU A 59 9.78 -0.62 6.19
N MET A 60 10.43 -0.54 5.03
CA MET A 60 11.73 0.09 4.89
C MET A 60 11.65 1.20 3.85
N ILE A 61 11.88 2.45 4.26
CA ILE A 61 12.00 3.60 3.36
C ILE A 61 13.47 3.72 2.95
N THR A 62 13.78 3.43 1.68
CA THR A 62 15.16 3.44 1.19
C THR A 62 15.22 3.43 -0.34
N ALA A 63 16.23 4.11 -0.87
CA ALA A 63 16.64 4.02 -2.26
C ALA A 63 17.77 2.98 -2.49
N SER A 64 18.23 2.30 -1.42
CA SER A 64 19.39 1.38 -1.47
C SER A 64 20.64 2.05 -2.06
N HIS A 65 21.05 1.68 -3.27
CA HIS A 65 22.23 2.21 -3.97
C HIS A 65 21.87 3.25 -5.05
N ASN A 66 20.60 3.68 -5.10
CA ASN A 66 20.14 4.69 -6.06
C ASN A 66 20.68 6.08 -5.72
N LYS A 67 20.38 7.06 -6.58
CA LYS A 67 20.79 8.45 -6.38
C LYS A 67 20.18 9.00 -5.08
N VAL A 68 20.85 9.98 -4.48
CA VAL A 68 20.37 10.65 -3.26
C VAL A 68 18.99 11.30 -3.41
N SER A 69 18.63 11.69 -4.64
CA SER A 69 17.31 12.24 -4.97
C SER A 69 16.20 11.19 -5.03
N ASP A 70 16.58 9.92 -5.11
CA ASP A 70 15.62 8.83 -5.25
C ASP A 70 15.23 8.33 -3.86
N ASN A 71 14.03 7.77 -3.77
CA ASN A 71 13.60 7.05 -2.59
C ASN A 71 12.56 5.99 -2.98
N GLY A 72 12.16 5.19 -2.01
CA GLY A 72 11.23 4.11 -2.22
C GLY A 72 10.79 3.50 -0.91
N VAL A 73 9.89 2.53 -1.01
CA VAL A 73 9.42 1.74 0.13
C VAL A 73 9.46 0.25 -0.21
N LYS A 74 9.85 -0.55 0.78
CA LYS A 74 9.95 -2.01 0.71
C LYS A 74 9.12 -2.60 1.84
N ILE A 75 8.42 -3.70 1.56
CA ILE A 75 7.64 -4.44 2.56
C ILE A 75 8.40 -5.72 2.93
N ALA A 76 8.59 -5.96 4.23
CA ALA A 76 9.16 -7.17 4.78
C ALA A 76 8.05 -8.03 5.41
N ASP A 77 7.92 -9.26 4.94
CA ASP A 77 7.01 -10.26 5.48
C ASP A 77 7.49 -10.74 6.87
N PRO A 78 6.65 -11.48 7.63
CA PRO A 78 6.97 -11.89 9.00
C PRO A 78 8.26 -12.69 9.16
N SER A 79 8.74 -13.35 8.10
CA SER A 79 10.02 -14.06 8.07
C SER A 79 11.24 -13.15 8.01
N GLY A 80 11.05 -11.83 7.83
CA GLY A 80 12.09 -10.87 7.48
C GLY A 80 12.43 -10.86 5.99
N GLY A 81 11.85 -11.77 5.19
CA GLY A 81 11.97 -11.79 3.74
C GLY A 81 11.12 -10.73 3.04
N MET A 82 11.23 -10.65 1.72
CA MET A 82 10.38 -9.77 0.92
C MET A 82 8.92 -10.20 0.98
N LEU A 83 8.02 -9.25 0.73
CA LEU A 83 6.62 -9.55 0.45
C LEU A 83 6.49 -10.62 -0.66
N THR A 84 5.67 -11.64 -0.42
CA THR A 84 5.37 -12.66 -1.42
C THR A 84 4.79 -12.06 -2.73
N GLN A 85 5.24 -12.56 -3.88
CA GLN A 85 4.78 -12.12 -5.21
C GLN A 85 3.27 -12.22 -5.40
N ASN A 86 2.60 -13.15 -4.70
CA ASN A 86 1.14 -13.28 -4.74
C ASN A 86 0.39 -12.04 -4.20
N TRP A 87 1.10 -11.10 -3.57
CA TRP A 87 0.55 -9.82 -3.10
C TRP A 87 0.81 -8.64 -4.04
N GLU A 88 1.61 -8.81 -5.10
CA GLU A 88 1.84 -7.76 -6.11
C GLU A 88 0.53 -7.28 -6.75
N PRO A 89 -0.44 -8.16 -7.11
CA PRO A 89 -1.72 -7.70 -7.66
C PRO A 89 -2.53 -6.80 -6.71
N PHE A 90 -2.39 -6.99 -5.39
CA PHE A 90 -3.06 -6.14 -4.40
C PHE A 90 -2.39 -4.77 -4.29
N ALA A 91 -1.06 -4.73 -4.43
CA ALA A 91 -0.30 -3.49 -4.50
C ALA A 91 -0.69 -2.67 -5.74
N ASP A 92 -0.73 -3.34 -6.91
CA ASP A 92 -1.18 -2.74 -8.17
C ASP A 92 -2.59 -2.17 -8.08
N ALA A 93 -3.52 -2.92 -7.49
CA ALA A 93 -4.90 -2.47 -7.34
C ALA A 93 -5.02 -1.21 -6.48
N LEU A 94 -4.35 -1.15 -5.33
CA LEU A 94 -4.37 0.03 -4.45
C LEU A 94 -3.72 1.24 -5.11
N ALA A 95 -2.69 1.02 -5.91
CA ALA A 95 -1.96 2.10 -6.53
C ALA A 95 -2.66 2.76 -7.70
N ASN A 96 -3.30 1.93 -8.53
CA ASN A 96 -4.04 2.37 -9.70
C ASN A 96 -5.45 2.89 -9.34
N ALA A 97 -5.83 2.89 -8.06
CA ALA A 97 -7.07 3.52 -7.62
C ALA A 97 -7.08 5.01 -7.96
N SER A 98 -8.10 5.43 -8.73
CA SER A 98 -8.14 6.70 -9.45
C SER A 98 -8.35 7.94 -8.58
N ASP A 99 -8.93 7.76 -7.40
CA ASP A 99 -9.34 8.83 -6.51
C ASP A 99 -9.51 8.30 -5.07
N PRO A 100 -9.72 9.19 -4.07
CA PRO A 100 -9.94 8.81 -2.67
C PRO A 100 -11.06 7.77 -2.47
N GLU A 101 -12.20 7.95 -3.13
CA GLU A 101 -13.36 7.07 -3.05
C GLU A 101 -13.03 5.68 -3.60
N ASP A 102 -12.37 5.65 -4.75
CA ASP A 102 -11.96 4.42 -5.41
C ASP A 102 -10.93 3.65 -4.57
N LEU A 103 -9.96 4.35 -3.97
CA LEU A 103 -8.98 3.73 -3.08
C LEU A 103 -9.64 3.07 -1.87
N VAL A 104 -10.61 3.75 -1.25
CA VAL A 104 -11.36 3.23 -0.10
C VAL A 104 -12.21 2.03 -0.51
N ARG A 105 -12.83 2.08 -1.69
CA ARG A 105 -13.58 0.95 -2.27
C ARG A 105 -12.69 -0.26 -2.54
N VAL A 106 -11.52 -0.06 -3.16
CA VAL A 106 -10.54 -1.13 -3.43
C VAL A 106 -10.03 -1.73 -2.12
N ALA A 107 -9.61 -0.89 -1.16
CA ALA A 107 -9.14 -1.36 0.16
C ALA A 107 -10.22 -2.19 0.87
N PHE A 108 -11.48 -1.75 0.81
CA PHE A 108 -12.61 -2.50 1.38
C PHE A 108 -12.81 -3.84 0.67
N HIS A 109 -12.85 -3.87 -0.65
CA HIS A 109 -13.00 -5.12 -1.41
C HIS A 109 -11.86 -6.11 -1.15
N LEU A 110 -10.62 -5.64 -1.12
CA LEU A 110 -9.46 -6.47 -0.76
C LEU A 110 -9.59 -7.02 0.66
N SER A 111 -10.10 -6.22 1.60
CA SER A 111 -10.29 -6.66 2.98
C SER A 111 -11.31 -7.81 3.10
N LEU A 112 -12.38 -7.77 2.29
CA LEU A 112 -13.36 -8.86 2.20
C LEU A 112 -12.77 -10.09 1.51
N TYR A 113 -12.11 -9.90 0.37
CA TYR A 113 -11.49 -10.98 -0.41
C TYR A 113 -10.43 -11.75 0.41
N LEU A 114 -9.63 -11.02 1.19
CA LEU A 114 -8.60 -11.62 2.04
C LEU A 114 -9.19 -12.27 3.31
N GLY A 115 -10.47 -12.02 3.63
CA GLY A 115 -11.10 -12.50 4.86
C GLY A 115 -10.40 -11.97 6.10
N VAL A 116 -10.03 -10.69 6.11
CA VAL A 116 -9.32 -10.05 7.24
C VAL A 116 -10.25 -9.34 8.22
N PHE A 117 -11.53 -9.21 7.87
CA PHE A 117 -12.58 -8.75 8.76
C PHE A 117 -13.71 -9.77 8.75
N ASP A 118 -14.10 -10.24 9.92
CA ASP A 118 -15.36 -10.93 10.15
C ASP A 118 -16.40 -9.83 10.43
N TRP A 119 -17.35 -9.62 9.52
CA TRP A 119 -18.53 -8.77 9.76
C TRP A 119 -19.63 -9.60 10.41
#